data_AF-A0A2E3U975-F1
#
_entry.id   AF-A0A2E3U975-F1
#
_cell.length_a   1.000
_cell.length_b   1.000
_cell.length_c   1.000
_cell.angle_alpha   90.00
_cell.angle_beta   90.00
_cell.angle_gamma   90.00
#
_symmetry.space_group_name_H-M   'P 1'
#
loop_
_entity.id
_entity.type
_entity.pdbx_description
1 polymer ?
#
loop_
_entity_poly.entity_id
_entity_poly.type
_entity_poly.pdbx_seq_one_letter_code
_entity_poly.pdbx_strand_id
1 'polypeptide(L)'
;MSTVTLSNATKFKSQDGKSILESARQQGISIEHSCRTGRCGVCKAKVINGETDVLQAEESLTAEEESDGFILTCCRAAKTDIQLDIEDLGELGDIQTKTLPCRIDSQQFLSDDVVEIVLRTPPANRLEYLPGQYVDMIGNDGLRRSYSIANAPREDGKITLQIRKVEQGKMSQYWFEEAKANDLLRMEGPLGTFCMRKNNASQLILLATGTGIAPIKAMLEQLATTPEANAYSHIHLYWGGRTEKDIYWRPCFESLPLTFTPVLSRTPDWQGRKGYVQQAVIDDGHNLSDAVVYACGSEAMIHSAHKQLVVAGLNNKHFYSDAFVSSN
;
A
#
# COMPACT_ATOMS: atom_id res chain seq x y z
N MET A 1 -18.83 -22.63 12.10
CA MET A 1 -17.92 -21.54 12.48
C MET A 1 -16.67 -22.08 13.16
N SER A 2 -15.61 -22.20 12.38
CA SER A 2 -14.28 -22.61 12.83
C SER A 2 -13.52 -21.45 13.47
N THR A 3 -12.53 -21.75 14.30
CA THR A 3 -11.67 -20.78 14.98
C THR A 3 -10.37 -20.60 14.21
N VAL A 4 -10.00 -19.36 13.90
CA VAL A 4 -8.70 -18.99 13.35
C VAL A 4 -7.83 -18.46 14.49
N THR A 5 -6.62 -19.00 14.64
CA THR A 5 -5.62 -18.55 15.62
C THR A 5 -4.40 -17.98 14.89
N LEU A 6 -3.97 -16.79 15.29
CA LEU A 6 -2.81 -16.08 14.73
C LEU A 6 -1.55 -16.31 15.59
N SER A 7 -0.37 -15.97 15.07
CA SER A 7 0.93 -16.16 15.76
C SER A 7 1.03 -15.43 17.08
N ASN A 8 0.37 -14.27 17.21
CA ASN A 8 0.31 -13.48 18.44
C ASN A 8 -0.84 -13.90 19.38
N ALA A 9 -1.38 -15.11 19.21
CA ALA A 9 -2.49 -15.69 19.97
C ALA A 9 -3.85 -14.98 19.83
N THR A 10 -3.98 -13.97 18.96
CA THR A 10 -5.29 -13.42 18.56
C THR A 10 -6.14 -14.51 17.93
N LYS A 11 -7.42 -14.55 18.29
CA LYS A 11 -8.39 -15.54 17.80
C LYS A 11 -9.65 -14.87 17.28
N PHE A 12 -10.21 -15.44 16.21
CA PHE A 12 -11.51 -15.03 15.68
C PHE A 12 -12.28 -16.18 15.06
N LYS A 13 -13.58 -15.95 14.84
CA LYS A 13 -14.45 -16.93 14.19
C LYS A 13 -14.45 -16.73 12.68
N SER A 14 -14.14 -17.78 11.94
CA SER A 14 -14.41 -17.83 10.50
C SER A 14 -15.92 -17.93 10.28
N GLN A 15 -16.46 -16.98 9.53
CA GLN A 15 -17.88 -16.94 9.20
C GLN A 15 -18.14 -17.73 7.92
N ASP A 16 -19.28 -18.41 7.88
CA ASP A 16 -19.66 -19.25 6.75
C ASP A 16 -19.84 -18.36 5.49
N GLY A 17 -19.27 -18.79 4.36
CA GLY A 17 -19.34 -18.08 3.07
C GLY A 17 -18.50 -16.80 2.97
N LYS A 18 -17.68 -16.47 3.98
CA LYS A 18 -16.77 -15.32 3.96
C LYS A 18 -15.32 -15.77 3.95
N SER A 19 -14.46 -14.96 3.36
CA SER A 19 -13.02 -15.19 3.43
C SER A 19 -12.50 -15.04 4.87
N ILE A 20 -11.35 -15.63 5.16
CA ILE A 20 -10.64 -15.45 6.43
C ILE A 20 -10.39 -13.97 6.69
N LEU A 21 -9.97 -13.21 5.67
CA LEU A 21 -9.74 -11.77 5.76
C LEU A 21 -11.02 -10.99 6.13
N GLU A 22 -12.15 -11.28 5.48
CA GLU A 22 -13.42 -10.61 5.79
C GLU A 22 -13.90 -10.95 7.20
N SER A 23 -13.73 -12.21 7.61
CA SER A 23 -14.07 -12.66 8.96
C SER A 23 -13.25 -11.95 10.03
N ALA A 24 -11.94 -11.78 9.81
CA ALA A 24 -11.06 -11.03 10.69
C ALA A 24 -11.51 -9.56 10.79
N ARG A 25 -11.71 -8.91 9.65
CA ARG A 25 -12.06 -7.47 9.59
C ARG A 25 -13.38 -7.14 10.29
N GLN A 26 -14.38 -8.02 10.20
CA GLN A 26 -15.67 -7.84 10.88
C GLN A 26 -15.58 -7.97 12.40
N GLN A 27 -14.51 -8.58 12.91
CA GLN A 27 -14.22 -8.74 14.33
C GLN A 27 -13.14 -7.76 14.81
N GLY A 28 -12.82 -6.73 14.02
CA GLY A 28 -11.85 -5.70 14.36
C GLY A 28 -10.39 -6.15 14.27
N ILE A 29 -10.11 -7.30 13.66
CA ILE A 29 -8.76 -7.86 13.54
C ILE A 29 -8.17 -7.46 12.20
N SER A 30 -6.94 -6.95 12.24
CA SER A 30 -6.24 -6.40 11.10
C SER A 30 -5.13 -7.34 10.67
N ILE A 31 -5.36 -8.08 9.58
CA ILE A 31 -4.33 -8.90 8.92
C ILE A 31 -3.93 -8.28 7.58
N GLU A 32 -2.72 -8.58 7.13
CA GLU A 32 -2.12 -8.00 5.91
C GLU A 32 -3.00 -8.21 4.67
N HIS A 33 -3.26 -7.12 3.93
CA HIS A 33 -3.98 -7.17 2.66
C HIS A 33 -3.77 -5.91 1.81
N SER A 34 -4.04 -6.03 0.51
CA SER A 34 -4.10 -4.91 -0.44
C SER A 34 -5.26 -5.09 -1.42
N CYS A 35 -5.10 -5.90 -2.49
CA CYS A 35 -6.09 -5.97 -3.58
C CYS A 35 -7.41 -6.70 -3.26
N ARG A 36 -7.44 -7.58 -2.25
CA ARG A 36 -8.58 -8.42 -1.84
C ARG A 36 -9.19 -9.32 -2.95
N THR A 37 -8.44 -9.57 -4.02
CA THR A 37 -8.93 -10.25 -5.23
C THR A 37 -7.99 -11.38 -5.69
N GLY A 38 -7.06 -11.82 -4.84
CA GLY A 38 -6.14 -12.93 -5.14
C GLY A 38 -4.92 -12.58 -6.00
N ARG A 39 -4.80 -11.32 -6.47
CA ARG A 39 -3.78 -10.90 -7.45
C ARG A 39 -2.48 -10.34 -6.85
N CYS A 40 -2.53 -9.64 -5.72
CA CYS A 40 -1.34 -8.94 -5.22
C CYS A 40 -0.38 -9.79 -4.38
N GLY A 41 -0.81 -10.92 -3.81
CA GLY A 41 0.00 -11.75 -2.90
C GLY A 41 0.21 -11.20 -1.49
N VAL A 42 -0.17 -9.95 -1.18
CA VAL A 42 0.04 -9.32 0.14
C VAL A 42 -0.62 -10.07 1.29
N CYS A 43 -1.79 -10.68 1.07
CA CYS A 43 -2.52 -11.41 2.12
C CYS A 43 -2.08 -12.86 2.30
N LYS A 44 -0.83 -13.19 1.90
CA LYS A 44 -0.28 -14.53 1.94
C LYS A 44 -0.01 -14.94 3.39
N ALA A 45 -0.43 -16.14 3.75
CA ALA A 45 -0.28 -16.67 5.11
C ALA A 45 0.04 -18.16 5.03
N LYS A 46 0.91 -18.65 5.91
CA LYS A 46 1.18 -20.08 6.03
C LYS A 46 0.19 -20.72 6.99
N VAL A 47 -0.46 -21.80 6.57
CA VAL A 47 -1.27 -22.65 7.45
C VAL A 47 -0.34 -23.56 8.24
N ILE A 48 -0.32 -23.36 9.56
CA ILE A 48 0.45 -24.19 10.50
C ILE A 48 -0.33 -25.45 10.88
N ASN A 49 -1.65 -25.32 11.01
CA ASN A 49 -2.55 -26.44 11.32
C ASN A 49 -3.96 -26.18 10.75
N GLY A 50 -4.66 -27.27 10.44
CA GLY A 50 -6.03 -27.29 9.95
C GLY A 50 -6.18 -27.16 8.44
N GLU A 51 -7.43 -27.12 7.97
CA GLU A 51 -7.79 -27.11 6.55
C GLU A 51 -8.54 -25.84 6.14
N THR A 52 -8.40 -25.45 4.87
CA THR A 52 -9.08 -24.30 4.28
C THR A 52 -9.74 -24.67 2.96
N ASP A 53 -10.84 -23.98 2.62
CA ASP A 53 -11.54 -24.11 1.35
C ASP A 53 -11.27 -22.89 0.46
N VAL A 54 -11.11 -23.13 -0.84
CA VAL A 54 -10.95 -22.08 -1.86
C VAL A 54 -12.31 -21.47 -2.16
N LEU A 55 -12.44 -20.15 -2.00
CA LEU A 55 -13.64 -19.39 -2.39
C LEU A 55 -13.48 -18.74 -3.78
N GLN A 56 -12.25 -18.39 -4.16
CA GLN A 56 -11.91 -17.78 -5.44
C GLN A 56 -10.45 -18.08 -5.81
N ALA A 57 -10.08 -17.80 -7.06
CA ALA A 57 -8.74 -18.06 -7.57
C ALA A 57 -7.64 -17.32 -6.79
N GLU A 58 -6.51 -17.99 -6.59
CA GLU A 58 -5.32 -17.46 -5.90
C GLU A 58 -4.23 -17.16 -6.93
N GLU A 59 -4.47 -16.17 -7.80
CA GLU A 59 -3.64 -15.88 -8.98
C GLU A 59 -2.16 -15.60 -8.66
N SER A 60 -1.88 -15.08 -7.46
CA SER A 60 -0.52 -14.74 -7.01
C SER A 60 0.18 -15.81 -6.18
N LEU A 61 -0.46 -16.96 -5.99
CA LEU A 61 0.11 -18.08 -5.26
C LEU A 61 0.75 -19.05 -6.26
N THR A 62 2.03 -19.36 -6.05
CA THR A 62 2.73 -20.36 -6.87
C THR A 62 2.40 -21.78 -6.43
N ALA A 63 2.61 -22.77 -7.30
CA ALA A 63 2.37 -24.17 -6.97
C ALA A 63 3.30 -24.65 -5.83
N GLU A 64 4.54 -24.15 -5.81
CA GLU A 64 5.50 -24.42 -4.74
C GLU A 64 4.99 -23.86 -3.41
N GLU A 65 4.54 -22.61 -3.38
CA GLU A 65 4.00 -22.00 -2.16
C GLU A 65 2.74 -22.69 -1.65
N GLU A 66 1.82 -23.07 -2.55
CA GLU A 66 0.64 -23.85 -2.18
C GLU A 66 1.06 -25.20 -1.55
N SER A 67 2.05 -25.88 -2.14
CA SER A 67 2.57 -27.14 -1.60
C SER A 67 3.26 -26.98 -0.23
N ASP A 68 3.83 -25.80 0.02
CA ASP A 68 4.44 -25.42 1.30
C ASP A 68 3.42 -24.96 2.36
N GLY A 69 2.13 -25.02 2.02
CA GLY A 69 1.02 -24.69 2.92
C GLY A 69 0.67 -23.19 2.98
N PHE A 70 1.11 -22.38 2.01
CA PHE A 70 0.68 -21.00 1.91
C PHE A 70 -0.69 -20.88 1.26
N ILE A 71 -1.45 -19.89 1.71
CA ILE A 71 -2.76 -19.50 1.18
C ILE A 71 -2.85 -17.99 1.04
N LEU A 72 -3.86 -17.50 0.33
CA LEU A 72 -4.29 -16.10 0.36
C LEU A 72 -5.53 -15.96 1.25
N THR A 73 -5.40 -15.25 2.37
CA THR A 73 -6.50 -15.09 3.34
C THR A 73 -7.73 -14.39 2.77
N CYS A 74 -7.59 -13.64 1.67
CA CYS A 74 -8.72 -13.04 0.94
C CYS A 74 -9.44 -14.00 -0.03
N CYS A 75 -8.87 -15.18 -0.29
CA CYS A 75 -9.41 -16.15 -1.24
C CYS A 75 -9.90 -17.44 -0.59
N ARG A 76 -9.64 -17.64 0.71
CA ARG A 76 -9.95 -18.89 1.40
C ARG A 76 -10.85 -18.69 2.62
N ALA A 77 -11.65 -19.71 2.93
CA ALA A 77 -12.39 -19.85 4.18
C ALA A 77 -11.76 -20.93 5.06
N ALA A 78 -11.90 -20.84 6.38
CA ALA A 78 -11.45 -21.91 7.28
C ALA A 78 -12.47 -23.07 7.28
N LYS A 79 -12.01 -24.28 6.95
CA LYS A 79 -12.83 -25.50 6.94
C LYS A 79 -12.86 -26.16 8.32
N THR A 80 -11.72 -26.19 8.99
CA THR A 80 -11.57 -26.61 10.40
C THR A 80 -11.08 -25.45 11.24
N ASP A 81 -10.89 -25.67 12.55
CA ASP A 81 -10.04 -24.76 13.32
C ASP A 81 -8.64 -24.73 12.68
N ILE A 82 -8.10 -23.53 12.47
CA ILE A 82 -6.82 -23.32 11.79
C ILE A 82 -5.88 -22.43 12.61
N GLN A 83 -4.58 -22.62 12.39
CA GLN A 83 -3.53 -21.74 12.88
C GLN A 83 -2.76 -21.15 11.70
N LEU A 84 -2.55 -19.83 11.68
CA LEU A 84 -1.84 -19.12 10.61
C LEU A 84 -0.56 -18.46 11.15
N ASP A 85 0.54 -18.53 10.39
CA ASP A 85 1.78 -17.78 10.66
C ASP A 85 1.68 -16.33 10.16
N ILE A 86 0.75 -15.58 10.76
CA ILE A 86 0.59 -14.13 10.59
C ILE A 86 0.15 -13.55 11.93
N GLU A 87 0.28 -12.25 12.10
CA GLU A 87 -0.09 -11.55 13.34
C GLU A 87 -1.29 -10.64 13.09
N ASP A 88 -2.07 -10.43 14.15
CA ASP A 88 -2.97 -9.27 14.19
C ASP A 88 -2.12 -8.00 14.36
N LEU A 89 -2.25 -7.09 13.41
CA LEU A 89 -1.48 -5.85 13.33
C LEU A 89 -2.07 -4.79 14.26
N GLY A 90 -2.51 -5.16 15.48
CA GLY A 90 -3.40 -4.43 16.37
C GLY A 90 -3.14 -2.93 16.61
N GLU A 91 -1.91 -2.41 16.41
CA GLU A 91 -1.65 -0.95 16.39
C GLU A 91 -2.38 -0.23 15.21
N LEU A 92 -2.70 -0.94 14.13
CA LEU A 92 -3.63 -0.49 13.07
C LEU A 92 -5.09 -0.51 13.51
N GLY A 93 -5.43 -1.38 14.47
CA GLY A 93 -6.80 -1.65 14.90
C GLY A 93 -7.41 -0.56 15.77
N ASP A 94 -6.58 0.30 16.39
CA ASP A 94 -7.06 1.43 17.19
C ASP A 94 -7.68 2.53 16.32
N ILE A 95 -7.33 2.60 15.03
CA ILE A 95 -7.85 3.60 14.12
C ILE A 95 -9.15 3.10 13.50
N GLN A 96 -10.27 3.70 13.91
CA GLN A 96 -11.57 3.31 13.42
C GLN A 96 -11.81 3.73 11.97
N THR A 97 -12.08 2.74 11.10
CA THR A 97 -12.63 3.00 9.77
C THR A 97 -14.03 3.61 9.89
N LYS A 98 -14.24 4.74 9.24
CA LYS A 98 -15.53 5.43 9.21
C LYS A 98 -15.80 6.02 7.83
N THR A 99 -17.07 6.18 7.50
CA THR A 99 -17.49 6.98 6.34
C THR A 99 -17.75 8.41 6.80
N LEU A 100 -17.10 9.37 6.14
CA LEU A 100 -17.22 10.79 6.47
C LEU A 100 -17.41 11.65 5.22
N PRO A 101 -18.16 12.77 5.32
CA PRO A 101 -18.18 13.76 4.26
C PRO A 101 -16.83 14.47 4.19
N CYS A 102 -16.41 14.86 3.00
CA CYS A 102 -15.23 15.69 2.77
C CYS A 102 -15.52 16.72 1.67
N ARG A 103 -14.73 17.79 1.64
CA ARG A 103 -14.79 18.79 0.57
C ARG A 103 -13.46 18.94 -0.11
N ILE A 104 -13.48 19.20 -1.42
CA ILE A 104 -12.29 19.60 -2.16
C ILE A 104 -11.85 20.99 -1.65
N ASP A 105 -10.61 21.04 -1.19
CA ASP A 105 -9.91 22.25 -0.77
C ASP A 105 -9.21 22.91 -1.94
N SER A 106 -8.37 22.14 -2.61
CA SER A 106 -7.67 22.57 -3.81
C SER A 106 -7.43 21.39 -4.74
N GLN A 107 -7.13 21.73 -6.00
CA GLN A 107 -6.66 20.78 -6.99
C GLN A 107 -5.51 21.37 -7.78
N GLN A 108 -4.55 20.54 -8.16
CA GLN A 108 -3.41 20.93 -8.99
C GLN A 108 -3.00 19.77 -9.90
N PHE A 109 -2.80 20.04 -11.19
CA PHE A 109 -2.19 19.05 -12.08
C PHE A 109 -0.69 18.98 -11.81
N LEU A 110 -0.21 17.78 -11.45
CA LEU A 110 1.22 17.50 -11.25
C LEU A 110 1.89 17.09 -12.57
N SER A 111 1.12 16.51 -13.49
CA SER A 111 1.53 16.18 -14.85
C SER A 111 0.30 16.09 -15.77
N ASP A 112 0.51 15.76 -17.05
CA ASP A 112 -0.55 15.61 -18.05
C ASP A 112 -1.63 14.57 -17.63
N ASP A 113 -1.28 13.60 -16.81
CA ASP A 113 -2.17 12.51 -16.39
C ASP A 113 -2.22 12.29 -14.87
N VAL A 114 -1.73 13.22 -14.05
CA VAL A 114 -1.81 13.15 -12.59
C VAL A 114 -2.33 14.45 -12.00
N VAL A 115 -3.37 14.35 -11.17
CA VAL A 115 -3.93 15.46 -10.39
C VAL A 115 -3.74 15.21 -8.90
N GLU A 116 -3.29 16.24 -8.19
CA GLU A 116 -3.32 16.30 -6.74
C GLU A 116 -4.64 16.90 -6.28
N ILE A 117 -5.33 16.21 -5.38
CA ILE A 117 -6.56 16.67 -4.75
C ILE A 117 -6.32 16.80 -3.25
N VAL A 118 -6.56 17.99 -2.70
CA VAL A 118 -6.53 18.21 -1.26
C VAL A 118 -7.96 18.24 -0.75
N LEU A 119 -8.24 17.43 0.25
CA LEU A 119 -9.54 17.27 0.89
C LEU A 119 -9.49 17.82 2.31
N ARG A 120 -10.60 18.41 2.74
CA ARG A 120 -10.83 18.77 4.15
C ARG A 120 -12.04 18.04 4.71
N THR A 121 -11.92 17.59 5.95
CA THR A 121 -12.98 16.95 6.73
C THR A 121 -13.67 17.96 7.65
N PRO A 122 -14.88 17.66 8.17
CA PRO A 122 -15.46 18.44 9.25
C PRO A 122 -14.48 18.58 10.42
N PRO A 123 -14.30 19.78 11.01
CA PRO A 123 -13.33 20.00 12.09
C PRO A 123 -13.53 19.08 13.31
N ALA A 124 -14.79 18.79 13.64
CA ALA A 124 -15.17 17.90 14.75
C ALA A 124 -15.02 16.40 14.44
N ASN A 125 -14.72 16.03 13.19
CA ASN A 125 -14.62 14.64 12.78
C ASN A 125 -13.51 14.47 11.73
N ARG A 126 -12.26 14.61 12.19
CA ARG A 126 -11.07 14.39 11.38
C ARG A 126 -10.84 12.90 11.12
N LEU A 127 -10.18 12.61 10.00
CA LEU A 127 -9.71 11.26 9.73
C LEU A 127 -8.37 11.05 10.42
N GLU A 128 -8.30 10.08 11.31
CA GLU A 128 -7.03 9.54 11.80
C GLU A 128 -6.57 8.46 10.83
N TYR A 129 -5.27 8.39 10.55
CA TYR A 129 -4.70 7.42 9.62
C TYR A 129 -3.19 7.32 9.84
N LEU A 130 -2.61 6.22 9.36
CA LEU A 130 -1.17 6.02 9.30
C LEU A 130 -0.66 6.24 7.87
N PRO A 131 0.54 6.84 7.70
CA PRO A 131 1.17 6.99 6.40
C PRO A 131 1.25 5.67 5.64
N GLY A 132 0.73 5.71 4.41
CA GLY A 132 0.63 4.56 3.51
C GLY A 132 -0.75 3.92 3.42
N GLN A 133 -1.66 4.23 4.35
CA GLN A 133 -3.08 3.87 4.24
C GLN A 133 -3.78 4.65 3.11
N TYR A 134 -4.97 4.17 2.75
CA TYR A 134 -5.78 4.72 1.67
C TYR A 134 -7.21 5.03 2.12
N VAL A 135 -7.94 5.76 1.29
CA VAL A 135 -9.38 5.99 1.43
C VAL A 135 -10.12 5.50 0.20
N ASP A 136 -11.34 5.01 0.38
CA ASP A 136 -12.27 4.79 -0.72
C ASP A 136 -13.08 6.08 -0.94
N MET A 137 -12.86 6.73 -2.07
CA MET A 137 -13.70 7.85 -2.51
C MET A 137 -14.99 7.31 -3.10
N ILE A 138 -16.11 7.81 -2.61
CA ILE A 138 -17.47 7.39 -2.97
C ILE A 138 -18.06 8.48 -3.87
N GLY A 139 -18.12 8.18 -5.16
CA GLY A 139 -18.71 9.05 -6.18
C GLY A 139 -20.24 8.86 -6.27
N ASN A 140 -20.82 9.47 -7.30
CA ASN A 140 -22.22 9.28 -7.64
C ASN A 140 -22.52 7.80 -7.92
N ASP A 141 -23.77 7.38 -7.66
CA ASP A 141 -24.25 6.00 -7.82
C ASP A 141 -23.53 4.94 -6.95
N GLY A 142 -22.77 5.38 -5.93
CA GLY A 142 -22.05 4.48 -5.02
C GLY A 142 -20.75 3.93 -5.60
N LEU A 143 -20.26 4.49 -6.72
CA LEU A 143 -18.97 4.12 -7.30
C LEU A 143 -17.84 4.35 -6.28
N ARG A 144 -17.05 3.31 -6.00
CA ARG A 144 -15.92 3.37 -5.06
C ARG A 144 -14.60 3.22 -5.78
N ARG A 145 -13.65 4.10 -5.48
CA ARG A 145 -12.26 3.99 -5.93
C ARG A 145 -11.31 4.29 -4.78
N SER A 146 -10.32 3.43 -4.62
CA SER A 146 -9.31 3.51 -3.58
C SER A 146 -8.19 4.46 -4.03
N TYR A 147 -7.79 5.38 -3.15
CA TYR A 147 -6.66 6.27 -3.35
C TYR A 147 -5.83 6.36 -2.08
N SER A 148 -4.54 6.04 -2.20
CA SER A 148 -3.58 6.17 -1.10
C SER A 148 -3.44 7.63 -0.67
N ILE A 149 -3.33 7.85 0.63
CA ILE A 149 -3.12 9.18 1.19
C ILE A 149 -1.65 9.57 0.94
N ALA A 150 -1.45 10.77 0.40
CA ALA A 150 -0.17 11.26 -0.11
C ALA A 150 0.59 12.19 0.84
N ASN A 151 0.08 12.39 2.06
CA ASN A 151 0.72 13.19 3.10
C ASN A 151 0.71 12.47 4.44
N ALA A 152 1.64 12.81 5.32
CA ALA A 152 1.56 12.43 6.72
C ALA A 152 0.41 13.20 7.42
N PRO A 153 -0.11 12.69 8.57
CA PRO A 153 -1.01 13.46 9.42
C PRO A 153 -0.42 14.84 9.79
N ARG A 154 -1.24 15.88 9.68
CA ARG A 154 -0.86 17.30 9.93
C ARG A 154 -1.89 17.97 10.81
N GLU A 155 -1.50 19.07 11.45
CA GLU A 155 -2.38 19.87 12.32
C GLU A 155 -3.60 20.45 11.59
N ASP A 156 -3.49 20.73 10.29
CA ASP A 156 -4.59 21.24 9.48
C ASP A 156 -5.67 20.18 9.18
N GLY A 157 -5.38 18.90 9.43
CA GLY A 157 -6.27 17.77 9.20
C GLY A 157 -6.60 17.52 7.73
N LYS A 158 -5.83 18.09 6.79
CA LYS A 158 -6.07 17.91 5.35
C LYS A 158 -5.50 16.58 4.88
N ILE A 159 -6.14 16.04 3.84
CA ILE A 159 -5.79 14.78 3.20
C ILE A 159 -5.48 15.07 1.73
N THR A 160 -4.31 14.67 1.27
CA THR A 160 -3.86 14.84 -0.10
C THR A 160 -3.94 13.51 -0.82
N LEU A 161 -4.48 13.49 -2.03
CA LEU A 161 -4.50 12.33 -2.93
C LEU A 161 -3.74 12.68 -4.20
N GLN A 162 -3.03 11.71 -4.80
CA GLN A 162 -2.44 11.86 -6.12
C GLN A 162 -3.05 10.83 -7.07
N ILE A 163 -3.79 11.32 -8.04
CA ILE A 163 -4.73 10.51 -8.82
C ILE A 163 -4.28 10.48 -10.27
N ARG A 164 -4.04 9.28 -10.79
CA ARG A 164 -3.72 9.07 -12.21
C ARG A 164 -5.00 8.98 -13.05
N LYS A 165 -4.96 9.58 -14.25
CA LYS A 165 -6.01 9.43 -15.25
C LYS A 165 -6.02 8.00 -15.77
N VAL A 166 -7.18 7.35 -15.70
CA VAL A 166 -7.45 6.08 -16.36
C VAL A 166 -8.37 6.35 -17.54
N GLU A 167 -7.99 5.88 -18.72
CA GLU A 167 -8.80 6.02 -19.93
C GLU A 167 -10.18 5.36 -19.73
N GLN A 168 -11.25 6.08 -20.08
CA GLN A 168 -12.64 5.66 -19.85
C GLN A 168 -13.00 5.39 -18.37
N GLY A 169 -12.14 5.81 -17.43
CA GLY A 169 -12.39 5.65 -16.00
C GLY A 169 -13.44 6.64 -15.51
N LYS A 170 -14.59 6.15 -15.02
CA LYS A 170 -15.69 6.99 -14.51
C LYS A 170 -15.22 8.02 -13.47
N MET A 171 -14.43 7.58 -12.49
CA MET A 171 -13.91 8.50 -11.46
C MET A 171 -12.80 9.42 -12.02
N SER A 172 -12.05 8.98 -13.04
CA SER A 172 -11.08 9.83 -13.71
C SER A 172 -11.74 10.95 -14.50
N GLN A 173 -12.91 10.72 -15.12
CA GLN A 173 -13.69 11.79 -15.74
C GLN A 173 -14.04 12.86 -14.71
N TYR A 174 -14.58 12.47 -13.55
CA TYR A 174 -14.89 13.42 -12.48
C TYR A 174 -13.66 14.24 -12.06
N TRP A 175 -12.54 13.60 -11.71
CA TRP A 175 -11.36 14.30 -11.21
C TRP A 175 -10.71 15.25 -12.22
N PHE A 176 -10.75 14.92 -13.51
CA PHE A 176 -10.03 15.67 -14.54
C PHE A 176 -10.90 16.69 -15.28
N GLU A 177 -12.23 16.55 -15.24
CA GLU A 177 -13.15 17.35 -16.07
C GLU A 177 -14.23 18.07 -15.26
N GLU A 178 -14.62 17.56 -14.08
CA GLU A 178 -15.78 18.06 -13.33
C GLU A 178 -15.44 18.62 -11.95
N ALA A 179 -14.42 18.07 -11.30
CA ALA A 179 -14.05 18.40 -9.93
C ALA A 179 -13.71 19.89 -9.77
N LYS A 180 -14.24 20.48 -8.70
CA LYS A 180 -14.00 21.87 -8.34
C LYS A 180 -13.91 22.05 -6.82
N ALA A 181 -13.23 23.12 -6.41
CA ALA A 181 -13.15 23.49 -5.01
C ALA A 181 -14.56 23.60 -4.39
N ASN A 182 -14.68 23.12 -3.14
CA ASN A 182 -15.90 22.99 -2.34
C ASN A 182 -16.88 21.87 -2.71
N ASP A 183 -16.64 21.07 -3.75
CA ASP A 183 -17.48 19.90 -4.04
C ASP A 183 -17.60 19.00 -2.80
N LEU A 184 -18.81 18.48 -2.56
CA LEU A 184 -19.10 17.56 -1.46
C LEU A 184 -18.91 16.13 -1.95
N LEU A 185 -18.04 15.38 -1.28
CA LEU A 185 -17.84 13.96 -1.53
C LEU A 185 -17.98 13.19 -0.23
N ARG A 186 -18.08 11.86 -0.34
CA ARG A 186 -17.94 10.96 0.80
C ARG A 186 -16.68 10.13 0.61
N MET A 187 -16.01 9.86 1.72
CA MET A 187 -14.90 8.92 1.74
C MET A 187 -15.06 7.94 2.89
N GLU A 188 -14.59 6.73 2.69
CA GLU A 188 -14.48 5.71 3.74
C GLU A 188 -13.02 5.42 4.01
N GLY A 189 -12.62 5.50 5.28
CA GLY A 189 -11.24 5.26 5.67
C GLY A 189 -10.96 5.41 7.16
N PRO A 190 -9.70 5.23 7.56
CA PRO A 190 -8.63 4.74 6.69
C PRO A 190 -8.80 3.24 6.41
N LEU A 191 -8.18 2.79 5.34
CA LEU A 191 -8.15 1.41 4.89
C LEU A 191 -6.71 1.00 4.56
N GLY A 192 -6.48 -0.31 4.51
CA GLY A 192 -5.21 -0.90 4.13
C GLY A 192 -4.23 -1.04 5.28
N THR A 193 -3.29 -1.97 5.09
CA THR A 193 -2.26 -2.30 6.08
C THR A 193 -0.87 -1.85 5.65
N PHE A 194 -0.72 -1.19 4.49
CA PHE A 194 0.58 -0.73 3.99
C PHE A 194 1.06 0.50 4.76
N CYS A 195 1.69 0.30 5.91
CA CYS A 195 2.26 1.36 6.73
C CYS A 195 3.54 0.86 7.41
N MET A 196 4.36 1.77 7.92
CA MET A 196 5.63 1.40 8.54
C MET A 196 5.43 0.47 9.75
N ARG A 197 6.34 -0.50 9.88
CA ARG A 197 6.42 -1.47 10.97
C ARG A 197 7.69 -1.21 11.75
N LYS A 198 7.62 -1.40 13.07
CA LYS A 198 8.81 -1.47 13.91
C LYS A 198 9.66 -2.64 13.45
N ASN A 199 10.94 -2.39 13.22
CA ASN A 199 11.90 -3.38 12.78
C ASN A 199 13.30 -2.94 13.25
N ASN A 200 14.29 -3.81 13.09
CA ASN A 200 15.67 -3.55 13.50
C ASN A 200 16.62 -3.31 12.31
N ALA A 201 16.09 -3.14 11.09
CA ALA A 201 16.90 -2.93 9.90
C ALA A 201 17.48 -1.51 9.90
N SER A 202 18.75 -1.39 9.51
CA SER A 202 19.39 -0.06 9.42
C SER A 202 19.11 0.64 8.08
N GLN A 203 18.61 -0.08 7.07
CA GLN A 203 18.33 0.44 5.72
C GLN A 203 16.84 0.38 5.38
N LEU A 204 16.29 1.49 4.90
CA LEU A 204 14.95 1.57 4.35
C LEU A 204 15.02 1.74 2.83
N ILE A 205 14.44 0.80 2.08
CA ILE A 205 14.35 0.86 0.63
C ILE A 205 12.89 1.07 0.23
N LEU A 206 12.61 2.18 -0.44
CA LEU A 206 11.29 2.59 -0.90
C LEU A 206 11.23 2.42 -2.42
N LEU A 207 10.28 1.61 -2.90
CA LEU A 207 10.04 1.40 -4.32
C LEU A 207 8.69 1.98 -4.71
N ALA A 208 8.67 2.80 -5.75
CA ALA A 208 7.44 3.35 -6.29
C ALA A 208 7.40 3.21 -7.81
N THR A 209 6.19 3.07 -8.37
CA THR A 209 5.94 3.32 -9.80
C THR A 209 4.67 4.13 -9.98
N GLY A 210 4.70 5.11 -10.89
CA GLY A 210 3.55 5.99 -11.14
C GLY A 210 3.06 6.68 -9.86
N THR A 211 1.74 6.68 -9.63
CA THR A 211 1.14 7.26 -8.41
C THR A 211 1.36 6.44 -7.14
N GLY A 212 2.04 5.29 -7.21
CA GLY A 212 2.50 4.57 -6.02
C GLY A 212 3.49 5.37 -5.17
N ILE A 213 3.95 6.53 -5.66
CA ILE A 213 4.71 7.50 -4.86
C ILE A 213 3.88 8.13 -3.73
N ALA A 214 2.55 8.19 -3.85
CA ALA A 214 1.69 8.84 -2.86
C ALA A 214 1.90 8.30 -1.43
N PRO A 215 1.71 6.99 -1.14
CA PRO A 215 1.92 6.47 0.20
C PRO A 215 3.39 6.58 0.66
N ILE A 216 4.34 6.47 -0.27
CA ILE A 216 5.78 6.61 0.01
C ILE A 216 6.14 8.04 0.41
N LYS A 217 5.53 9.04 -0.23
CA LYS A 217 5.68 10.46 0.14
C LYS A 217 5.14 10.70 1.55
N ALA A 218 3.96 10.17 1.88
CA ALA A 218 3.40 10.28 3.23
C ALA A 218 4.33 9.67 4.29
N MET A 219 4.90 8.51 3.97
CA MET A 219 5.89 7.82 4.80
C MET A 219 7.15 8.65 5.06
N LEU A 220 7.72 9.26 4.01
CA LEU A 220 8.89 10.14 4.13
C LEU A 220 8.58 11.42 4.90
N GLU A 221 7.40 12.02 4.68
CA GLU A 221 6.95 13.17 5.47
C GLU A 221 6.89 12.84 6.96
N GLN A 222 6.34 11.68 7.33
CA GLN A 222 6.26 11.27 8.72
C GLN A 222 7.65 11.11 9.35
N LEU A 223 8.57 10.43 8.66
CA LEU A 223 9.95 10.26 9.14
C LEU A 223 10.64 11.62 9.35
N ALA A 224 10.41 12.57 8.45
CA ALA A 224 11.00 13.91 8.54
C ALA A 224 10.43 14.73 9.70
N THR A 225 9.17 14.50 10.11
CA THR A 225 8.55 15.18 11.25
C THR A 225 8.95 14.63 12.61
N THR A 226 9.45 13.40 12.67
CA THR A 226 9.93 12.74 13.91
C THR A 226 11.33 12.16 13.73
N PRO A 227 12.37 12.99 13.45
CA PRO A 227 13.72 12.48 13.13
C PRO A 227 14.34 11.64 14.26
N GLU A 228 14.02 11.93 15.52
CA GLU A 228 14.48 11.16 16.68
C GLU A 228 13.93 9.73 16.74
N ALA A 229 12.80 9.47 16.06
CA ALA A 229 12.23 8.14 15.92
C ALA A 229 12.75 7.40 14.68
N ASN A 230 13.52 8.07 13.80
CA ASN A 230 14.10 7.44 12.63
C ASN A 230 15.28 6.55 13.04
N ALA A 231 15.10 5.23 12.91
CA ALA A 231 16.15 4.25 13.15
C ALA A 231 17.04 3.98 11.92
N TYR A 232 16.68 4.51 10.74
CA TYR A 232 17.38 4.19 9.50
C TYR A 232 18.60 5.09 9.31
N SER A 233 19.75 4.45 9.15
CA SER A 233 21.02 5.10 8.78
C SER A 233 21.06 5.52 7.32
N HIS A 234 20.31 4.80 6.46
CA HIS A 234 20.21 5.06 5.03
C HIS A 234 18.77 4.85 4.56
N ILE A 235 18.25 5.80 3.80
CA ILE A 235 16.94 5.70 3.15
C ILE A 235 17.14 5.84 1.64
N HIS A 236 16.70 4.86 0.87
CA HIS A 236 16.80 4.86 -0.59
C HIS A 236 15.41 4.90 -1.20
N LEU A 237 15.14 5.89 -2.04
CA LEU A 237 13.90 5.97 -2.81
C LEU A 237 14.19 5.72 -4.29
N TYR A 238 13.65 4.61 -4.81
CA TYR A 238 13.62 4.32 -6.24
C TYR A 238 12.22 4.57 -6.79
N TRP A 239 12.10 5.54 -7.70
CA TRP A 239 10.82 5.85 -8.34
C TRP A 239 10.89 5.61 -9.85
N GLY A 240 10.13 4.62 -10.29
CA GLY A 240 10.03 4.18 -11.68
C GLY A 240 9.01 4.98 -12.49
N GLY A 241 9.47 5.55 -13.60
CA GLY A 241 8.66 6.22 -14.62
C GLY A 241 8.90 5.64 -16.02
N ARG A 242 8.01 5.95 -16.98
CA ARG A 242 8.30 5.69 -18.39
C ARG A 242 9.24 6.75 -18.93
N THR A 243 8.96 8.00 -18.58
CA THR A 243 9.68 9.20 -19.01
C THR A 243 9.89 10.16 -17.84
N GLU A 244 10.68 11.22 -18.04
CA GLU A 244 10.93 12.23 -17.00
C GLU A 244 9.64 12.90 -16.48
N LYS A 245 8.62 13.06 -17.35
CA LYS A 245 7.32 13.63 -16.96
C LYS A 245 6.57 12.80 -15.90
N ASP A 246 6.85 11.50 -15.82
CA ASP A 246 6.23 10.63 -14.81
C ASP A 246 6.80 10.89 -13.41
N ILE A 247 7.98 11.53 -13.31
CA ILE A 247 8.65 11.89 -12.06
C ILE A 247 8.29 13.33 -11.70
N TYR A 248 7.01 13.54 -11.38
CA TYR A 248 6.40 14.86 -11.16
C TYR A 248 6.66 15.45 -9.76
N TRP A 249 7.31 14.70 -8.87
CA TRP A 249 7.64 15.14 -7.52
C TRP A 249 9.13 14.92 -7.24
N ARG A 250 9.73 15.79 -6.43
CA ARG A 250 11.10 15.63 -5.96
C ARG A 250 11.09 15.68 -4.43
N PRO A 251 11.60 14.64 -3.75
CA PRO A 251 11.69 14.66 -2.30
C PRO A 251 12.65 15.75 -1.85
N CYS A 252 12.28 16.48 -0.80
CA CYS A 252 13.13 17.49 -0.16
C CYS A 252 13.00 17.33 1.36
N PHE A 253 13.86 16.46 1.93
CA PHE A 253 13.86 16.12 3.35
C PHE A 253 15.30 16.16 3.88
N GLU A 254 15.79 17.37 4.15
CA GLU A 254 17.19 17.60 4.58
C GLU A 254 17.54 16.90 5.90
N SER A 255 16.54 16.61 6.74
CA SER A 255 16.70 15.89 8.01
C SER A 255 16.88 14.38 7.85
N LEU A 256 16.65 13.82 6.66
CA LEU A 256 16.70 12.39 6.41
C LEU A 256 17.98 12.02 5.63
N PRO A 257 18.61 10.86 5.92
CA PRO A 257 19.69 10.32 5.09
C PRO A 257 19.14 9.70 3.79
N LEU A 258 18.39 10.51 3.03
CA LEU A 258 17.62 10.10 1.86
C LEU A 258 18.44 10.24 0.57
N THR A 259 18.57 9.14 -0.16
CA THR A 259 19.03 9.14 -1.55
C THR A 259 17.85 8.89 -2.48
N PHE A 260 17.62 9.80 -3.42
CA PHE A 260 16.57 9.67 -4.42
C PHE A 260 17.12 9.26 -5.79
N THR A 261 16.60 8.16 -6.31
CA THR A 261 17.02 7.55 -7.58
C THR A 261 15.83 7.40 -8.53
N PRO A 262 15.58 8.37 -9.44
CA PRO A 262 14.60 8.20 -10.50
C PRO A 262 15.09 7.15 -11.52
N VAL A 263 14.21 6.22 -11.90
CA VAL A 263 14.50 5.14 -12.84
C VAL A 263 13.56 5.21 -14.03
N LEU A 264 14.09 5.38 -15.24
CA LEU A 264 13.28 5.55 -16.45
C LEU A 264 13.39 4.36 -17.41
N SER A 265 12.24 3.86 -17.86
CA SER A 265 12.16 2.67 -18.72
C SER A 265 12.08 2.95 -20.22
N ARG A 266 11.71 4.18 -20.64
CA ARG A 266 11.45 4.53 -22.05
C ARG A 266 12.12 5.84 -22.49
N THR A 267 13.20 6.23 -21.85
CA THR A 267 13.99 7.43 -22.21
C THR A 267 15.44 7.05 -22.45
N PRO A 268 15.82 6.65 -23.69
CA PRO A 268 17.16 6.19 -24.02
C PRO A 268 18.26 7.22 -23.72
N ASP A 269 17.97 8.51 -23.89
CA ASP A 269 18.93 9.61 -23.71
C ASP A 269 19.07 10.06 -22.25
N TRP A 270 18.27 9.47 -21.33
CA TRP A 270 18.37 9.75 -19.90
C TRP A 270 19.77 9.41 -19.38
N GLN A 271 20.38 10.31 -18.62
CA GLN A 271 21.73 10.07 -18.07
C GLN A 271 21.70 9.39 -16.70
N GLY A 272 20.55 9.34 -16.03
CA GLY A 272 20.39 8.64 -14.75
C GLY A 272 20.10 7.13 -14.92
N ARG A 273 19.57 6.50 -13.86
CA ARG A 273 19.25 5.07 -13.87
C ARG A 273 18.17 4.76 -14.92
N LYS A 274 18.41 3.70 -15.71
CA LYS A 274 17.51 3.20 -16.75
C LYS A 274 16.93 1.84 -16.34
N GLY A 275 15.79 1.48 -16.92
CA GLY A 275 15.17 0.17 -16.72
C GLY A 275 14.11 0.18 -15.61
N TYR A 276 14.23 -0.75 -14.66
CA TYR A 276 13.21 -1.01 -13.62
C TYR A 276 13.80 -0.89 -12.22
N VAL A 277 12.97 -0.45 -11.27
CA VAL A 277 13.41 -0.10 -9.90
C VAL A 277 14.06 -1.25 -9.15
N GLN A 278 13.52 -2.47 -9.28
CA GLN A 278 14.08 -3.65 -8.61
C GLN A 278 15.46 -4.04 -9.12
N GLN A 279 15.74 -3.84 -10.41
CA GLN A 279 17.06 -4.07 -10.96
C GLN A 279 18.05 -3.00 -10.48
N ALA A 280 17.61 -1.74 -10.43
CA ALA A 280 18.44 -0.65 -9.90
C ALA A 280 18.85 -0.88 -8.44
N VAL A 281 17.96 -1.44 -7.60
CA VAL A 281 18.28 -1.81 -6.21
C VAL A 281 19.37 -2.89 -6.16
N ILE A 282 19.27 -3.91 -7.01
CA ILE A 282 20.24 -5.01 -7.07
C ILE A 282 21.60 -4.51 -7.56
N ASP A 283 21.60 -3.72 -8.63
CA ASP A 283 22.81 -3.16 -9.24
C ASP A 283 23.54 -2.21 -8.28
N ASP A 284 22.81 -1.52 -7.42
CA ASP A 284 23.37 -0.61 -6.41
C ASP A 284 24.01 -1.35 -5.22
N GLY A 285 23.79 -2.68 -5.09
CA GLY A 285 24.55 -3.53 -4.17
C GLY A 285 24.27 -3.32 -2.68
N HIS A 286 23.04 -2.94 -2.31
CA HIS A 286 22.65 -2.74 -0.91
C HIS A 286 22.76 -4.02 -0.07
N ASN A 287 22.97 -3.86 1.25
CA ASN A 287 22.91 -4.98 2.18
C ASN A 287 21.46 -5.37 2.48
N LEU A 288 20.86 -6.18 1.60
CA LEU A 288 19.45 -6.58 1.71
C LEU A 288 19.14 -7.40 2.98
N SER A 289 20.13 -8.04 3.59
CA SER A 289 19.93 -8.77 4.86
C SER A 289 19.63 -7.84 6.05
N ASP A 290 20.01 -6.56 5.94
CA ASP A 290 19.78 -5.49 6.92
C ASP A 290 18.87 -4.38 6.36
N ALA A 291 18.00 -4.76 5.41
CA ALA A 291 17.05 -3.87 4.78
C ALA A 291 15.61 -4.24 5.13
N VAL A 292 14.76 -3.21 5.10
CA VAL A 292 13.31 -3.33 4.98
C VAL A 292 12.85 -2.61 3.72
N VAL A 293 11.94 -3.25 2.97
CA VAL A 293 11.44 -2.75 1.68
C VAL A 293 9.96 -2.38 1.81
N TYR A 294 9.60 -1.20 1.32
CA TYR A 294 8.22 -0.78 1.11
C TYR A 294 8.01 -0.46 -0.37
N ALA A 295 7.18 -1.24 -1.05
CA ALA A 295 6.96 -1.16 -2.49
C ALA A 295 5.51 -0.85 -2.85
N CYS A 296 5.25 0.22 -3.61
CA CYS A 296 3.90 0.58 -4.04
C CYS A 296 3.81 0.93 -5.53
N GLY A 297 2.75 0.45 -6.18
CA GLY A 297 2.47 0.76 -7.58
C GLY A 297 1.96 -0.44 -8.36
N SER A 298 2.48 -0.67 -9.56
CA SER A 298 1.98 -1.75 -10.42
C SER A 298 2.26 -3.13 -9.83
N GLU A 299 1.30 -4.03 -9.96
CA GLU A 299 1.40 -5.44 -9.55
C GLU A 299 2.65 -6.13 -10.12
N ALA A 300 2.92 -5.94 -11.41
CA ALA A 300 4.09 -6.51 -12.07
C ALA A 300 5.43 -6.04 -11.45
N MET A 301 5.52 -4.77 -11.02
CA MET A 301 6.70 -4.29 -10.31
C MET A 301 6.83 -4.96 -8.95
N ILE A 302 5.73 -5.06 -8.20
CA ILE A 302 5.73 -5.63 -6.85
C ILE A 302 6.14 -7.11 -6.87
N HIS A 303 5.53 -7.93 -7.74
CA HIS A 303 5.90 -9.34 -7.86
C HIS A 303 7.36 -9.52 -8.28
N SER A 304 7.81 -8.74 -9.26
CA SER A 304 9.19 -8.80 -9.75
C SER A 304 10.19 -8.37 -8.68
N ALA A 305 9.90 -7.29 -7.96
CA ALA A 305 10.73 -6.79 -6.86
C ALA A 305 10.80 -7.79 -5.71
N HIS A 306 9.67 -8.32 -5.25
CA HIS A 306 9.62 -9.32 -4.18
C HIS A 306 10.49 -10.53 -4.52
N LYS A 307 10.26 -11.13 -5.70
CA LYS A 307 11.01 -12.30 -6.15
C LYS A 307 12.52 -12.03 -6.21
N GLN A 308 12.93 -10.96 -6.87
CA GLN A 308 14.36 -10.71 -7.10
C GLN A 308 15.09 -10.28 -5.82
N LEU A 309 14.48 -9.45 -4.98
CA LEU A 309 15.12 -8.98 -3.76
C LEU A 309 15.25 -10.08 -2.70
N VAL A 310 14.25 -10.98 -2.58
CA VAL A 310 14.35 -12.14 -1.69
C VAL A 310 15.46 -13.09 -2.17
N VAL A 311 15.56 -13.36 -3.47
CA VAL A 311 16.67 -14.14 -4.04
C VAL A 311 18.03 -13.48 -3.79
N ALA A 312 18.08 -12.15 -3.80
CA ALA A 312 19.28 -11.37 -3.52
C ALA A 312 19.60 -11.23 -2.00
N GLY A 313 18.80 -11.82 -1.12
CA GLY A 313 19.10 -11.90 0.32
C GLY A 313 18.21 -11.05 1.23
N LEU A 314 17.17 -10.40 0.72
CA LEU A 314 16.15 -9.75 1.56
C LEU A 314 15.37 -10.81 2.35
N ASN A 315 15.18 -10.58 3.65
CA ASN A 315 14.27 -11.39 4.45
C ASN A 315 12.84 -11.24 3.89
N ASN A 316 12.19 -12.36 3.57
CA ASN A 316 10.82 -12.38 3.05
C ASN A 316 9.81 -11.64 3.95
N LYS A 317 10.03 -11.63 5.28
CA LYS A 317 9.17 -10.90 6.25
C LYS A 317 9.42 -9.38 6.26
N HIS A 318 10.42 -8.88 5.52
CA HIS A 318 10.79 -7.46 5.44
C HIS A 318 10.42 -6.82 4.09
N PHE A 319 9.56 -7.46 3.29
CA PHE A 319 9.03 -6.88 2.07
C PHE A 319 7.54 -6.55 2.24
N TYR A 320 7.22 -5.27 2.38
CA TYR A 320 5.84 -4.78 2.47
C TYR A 320 5.43 -4.14 1.15
N SER A 321 4.18 -4.33 0.73
CA SER A 321 3.72 -3.74 -0.52
C SER A 321 2.24 -3.38 -0.58
N ASP A 322 1.92 -2.47 -1.50
CA ASP A 322 0.55 -2.12 -1.88
C ASP A 322 0.41 -2.03 -3.40
N ALA A 323 -0.42 -2.90 -3.98
CA ALA A 323 -0.58 -3.05 -5.42
C ALA A 323 -1.81 -2.31 -5.93
N PHE A 324 -1.59 -1.42 -6.91
CA PHE A 324 -2.66 -0.70 -7.58
C PHE A 324 -3.21 -1.56 -8.71
N VAL A 325 -4.25 -2.32 -8.38
CA VAL A 325 -5.01 -3.11 -9.35
C VAL A 325 -6.18 -2.30 -9.91
N SER A 326 -6.40 -2.39 -11.21
CA SER A 326 -7.60 -1.81 -11.82
C SER A 326 -8.85 -2.48 -11.23
N SER A 327 -9.81 -1.66 -10.82
CA SER A 327 -11.15 -2.11 -10.47
C SER A 327 -12.12 -1.79 -11.61
N ASN A 328 -12.96 -2.76 -11.96
CA ASN A 328 -14.00 -2.63 -12.98
C ASN A 328 -15.01 -1.53 -12.63
#